data_AF-A0A387C324-F1
#
_entry.id   AF-A0A387C324-F1
#
_cell.length_a   1.000
_cell.length_b   1.000
_cell.length_c   1.000
_cell.angle_alpha   90.00
_cell.angle_beta   90.00
_cell.angle_gamma   90.00
#
_symmetry.space_group_name_H-M   'P 1'
#
loop_
_entity.id
_entity.type
_entity.pdbx_description
1 polymer ?
#
loop_
_entity_poly.entity_id
_entity_poly.type
_entity_poly.pdbx_seq_one_letter_code
_entity_poly.pdbx_strand_id
1 'polypeptide(L)' 'MKTFLALVVGVVLGFVAAHQFNRTEQGQRFFGDLDAKAREFGAAVADGYHAREAELRSPEA' A
#
# COMPACT_ATOMS: atom_id res chain seq x y z
N MET A 1 -13.57 -0.55 -26.45
CA MET A 1 -12.13 -0.49 -26.80
C MET A 1 -11.40 0.72 -26.23
N LYS A 2 -11.98 1.93 -26.22
CA LYS A 2 -11.31 3.15 -25.74
C LYS A 2 -10.92 3.12 -24.25
N THR A 3 -11.75 2.54 -23.39
CA THR A 3 -11.45 2.36 -21.96
C THR A 3 -10.27 1.43 -21.72
N PHE A 4 -10.21 0.31 -22.44
CA PHE A 4 -9.10 -0.63 -22.34
C PHE A 4 -7.79 0.04 -22.79
N LEU A 5 -7.82 0.79 -23.89
CA LEU A 5 -6.65 1.53 -24.36
C LEU A 5 -6.20 2.59 -23.33
N ALA A 6 -7.13 3.28 -22.69
CA ALA A 6 -6.82 4.25 -21.64
C ALA A 6 -6.17 3.57 -20.41
N LEU A 7 -6.64 2.38 -20.02
CA LEU A 7 -6.02 1.61 -18.95
C LEU A 7 -4.60 1.18 -19.31
N VAL A 8 -4.40 0.66 -20.53
CA VAL A 8 -3.07 0.27 -21.01
C VAL A 8 -2.11 1.46 -21.00
N VAL A 9 -2.55 2.62 -21.48
CA VAL A 9 -1.74 3.85 -21.45
C VAL A 9 -1.41 4.26 -20.02
N GLY A 10 -2.38 4.23 -19.10
CA GLY A 10 -2.16 4.54 -17.70
C GLY A 10 -1.15 3.62 -17.03
N VAL A 11 -1.24 2.31 -17.28
CA VAL A 11 -0.31 1.31 -16.75
C VAL A 11 1.11 1.53 -17.28
N VAL A 12 1.26 1.76 -18.58
CA VAL A 12 2.58 2.01 -19.18
C VAL A 12 3.20 3.28 -18.62
N LEU A 13 2.44 4.37 -18.53
CA LEU A 13 2.91 5.63 -17.95
C LEU A 13 3.34 5.47 -16.49
N GLY A 14 2.53 4.77 -15.69
CA GLY A 14 2.84 4.48 -14.29
C GLY A 14 4.12 3.65 -14.14
N PHE A 15 4.29 2.63 -14.99
CA PHE A 15 5.48 1.78 -14.99
C PHE A 15 6.75 2.58 -15.33
N VAL A 16 6.71 3.42 -16.37
CA VAL A 16 7.86 4.24 -16.77
C VAL A 16 8.24 5.21 -15.67
N ALA A 17 7.26 5.87 -15.04
CA ALA A 17 7.51 6.75 -13.91
C ALA A 17 8.18 6.00 -12.76
N ALA A 18 7.61 4.87 -12.32
CA ALA A 18 8.15 4.05 -11.24
C ALA A 18 9.59 3.57 -11.55
N HIS A 19 9.85 3.13 -12.79
CA HIS A 19 11.17 2.72 -13.24
C HIS A 19 12.20 3.86 -13.19
N GLN A 20 11.78 5.07 -13.55
CA GLN A 20 12.65 6.25 -13.48
C GLN A 20 12.97 6.62 -12.03
N PHE A 21 11.97 6.65 -11.16
CA PHE A 21 12.18 6.92 -9.73
C PHE A 21 13.11 5.86 -9.10
N ASN A 22 12.93 4.58 -9.42
CA ASN A 22 13.75 3.49 -8.88
C ASN A 22 15.24 3.57 -9.29
N ARG A 23 15.57 4.23 -10.41
CA ARG A 23 16.97 4.45 -10.81
C ARG A 23 17.69 5.52 -10.01
N THR A 24 16.98 6.28 -9.18
CA THR A 24 17.55 7.34 -8.36
C THR A 24 17.60 6.92 -6.90
N GLU A 25 18.65 7.32 -6.17
CA GLU A 25 18.71 7.08 -4.72
C GLU A 25 17.53 7.73 -3.97
N GLN A 26 17.09 8.90 -4.43
CA GLN A 26 15.95 9.61 -3.83
C GLN A 26 14.65 8.84 -4.00
N GLY A 27 14.38 8.27 -5.18
CA GLY A 27 13.19 7.46 -5.40
C GLY A 27 13.21 6.16 -4.61
N GLN A 28 14.37 5.51 -4.47
CA GLN A 28 14.51 4.32 -3.61
C GLN A 28 14.20 4.65 -2.15
N ARG A 29 14.71 5.79 -1.63
CA ARG A 29 14.38 6.27 -0.27
C ARG A 29 12.87 6.53 -0.12
N PHE A 30 12.27 7.24 -1.07
CA PHE A 30 10.84 7.54 -1.07
C PHE A 30 9.97 6.27 -1.00
N PHE A 31 10.24 5.27 -1.85
CA PHE A 31 9.49 4.02 -1.85
C PHE A 31 9.74 3.20 -0.58
N GLY A 32 10.95 3.24 -0.02
CA GLY A 32 11.26 2.64 1.28
C GLY A 32 10.43 3.25 2.41
N ASP A 33 10.36 4.59 2.48
CA ASP A 33 9.56 5.30 3.48
C ASP A 33 8.06 5.00 3.32
N LEU A 34 7.59 4.91 2.07
CA LEU A 34 6.21 4.57 1.78
C LEU A 34 5.86 3.14 2.20
N ASP A 35 6.73 2.17 1.91
CA ASP A 35 6.56 0.78 2.33
C ASP A 35 6.54 0.64 3.85
N ALA A 36 7.45 1.32 4.56
CA ALA A 36 7.47 1.32 6.02
C ALA A 36 6.15 1.84 6.61
N LYS A 37 5.65 2.97 6.10
CA LYS A 37 4.36 3.55 6.53
C LYS A 37 3.18 2.64 6.22
N ALA A 38 3.17 2.00 5.06
CA ALA A 38 2.10 1.09 4.67
C ALA A 38 2.05 -0.14 5.61
N ARG A 39 3.22 -0.68 5.99
CA ARG A 39 3.30 -1.78 6.96
C ARG A 39 2.84 -1.37 8.35
N GLU A 40 3.27 -0.21 8.83
CA GLU A 40 2.87 0.32 10.14
C GLU A 40 1.35 0.52 10.20
N PHE A 41 0.79 1.14 9.15
CA PHE A 41 -0.66 1.29 9.03
C PHE A 41 -1.38 -0.06 9.02
N GLY A 42 -0.91 -1.02 8.22
CA GLY A 42 -1.49 -2.35 8.13
C GLY A 42 -1.46 -3.10 9.47
N ALA A 43 -0.35 -3.01 10.20
CA ALA A 43 -0.22 -3.57 11.53
C ALA A 43 -1.22 -2.94 12.52
N ALA A 44 -1.31 -1.60 12.55
CA ALA A 44 -2.26 -0.91 13.42
C ALA A 44 -3.73 -1.27 13.12
N VAL A 45 -4.06 -1.45 11.85
CA VAL A 45 -5.40 -1.92 11.44
C VAL A 45 -5.63 -3.35 11.93
N ALA A 46 -4.68 -4.26 11.71
CA ALA A 46 -4.78 -5.66 12.15
C ALA A 46 -4.92 -5.76 13.69
N ASP A 47 -4.12 -4.99 14.43
CA ASP A 47 -4.19 -4.90 15.89
C ASP A 47 -5.57 -4.42 16.35
N GLY A 48 -6.14 -3.41 15.68
CA GLY A 48 -7.49 -2.93 15.94
C GLY A 48 -8.56 -4.00 15.70
N TYR A 49 -8.47 -4.76 14.61
CA TYR A 49 -9.37 -5.90 14.35
C TYR A 49 -9.23 -6.99 15.40
N HIS A 50 -8.00 -7.37 15.77
CA HIS A 50 -7.77 -8.39 16.79
C HIS A 50 -8.22 -7.96 18.18
N ALA A 51 -8.04 -6.68 18.55
CA ALA A 51 -8.57 -6.14 19.81
C ALA A 51 -10.10 -6.24 19.87
N ARG A 52 -10.78 -5.90 18.76
CA ARG A 52 -12.24 -6.06 18.66
C ARG A 52 -12.68 -7.52 18.71
N GLU A 53 -11.95 -8.42 18.05
CA GLU A 53 -12.25 -9.85 18.15
C GLU A 53 -12.03 -10.38 19.57
N ALA A 54 -11.01 -9.91 20.29
CA ALA A 54 -10.74 -10.31 21.68
C ALA A 54 -11.82 -9.81 22.64
N GLU A 55 -12.33 -8.59 22.44
CA GLU A 55 -13.49 -8.06 23.17
C GLU A 55 -14.76 -8.88 22.88
N LEU A 56 -14.99 -9.29 21.63
CA LEU A 56 -16.18 -10.06 21.23
C LEU A 56 -16.10 -11.55 21.63
N ARG A 57 -14.91 -12.12 21.72
CA ARG A 57 -14.66 -13.50 22.20
C ARG A 57 -14.53 -13.60 23.72
N SER A 58 -14.63 -12.49 24.44
CA SER A 58 -14.79 -12.44 25.89
C SER A 58 -16.27 -12.22 26.22
N PRO A 59 -17.15 -13.24 26.07
CA PRO A 59 -18.43 -13.16 26.74
C PRO A 59 -18.13 -13.14 28.24
N GLU A 60 -18.76 -12.21 28.98
CA GLU A 60 -18.72 -12.06 30.45
C GLU A 60 -17.70 -11.03 30.98
N ALA A 61 -18.22 -9.84 31.27
CA ALA A 61 -17.90 -9.08 32.47
C ALA A 61 -19.15 -9.07 33.38
#